data_AF-A0A6P4A6Z3-F1
#
_entry.id   AF-A0A6P4A6Z3-F1
#
_cell.length_a   1.000
_cell.length_b   1.000
_cell.length_c   1.000
_cell.angle_alpha   90.00
_cell.angle_beta   90.00
_cell.angle_gamma   90.00
#
_symmetry.space_group_name_H-M   'P 1'
#
loop_
_entity.id
_entity.type
_entity.pdbx_description
1 polymer ?
#
loop_
_entity_poly.entity_id
_entity_poly.type
_entity_poly.pdbx_seq_one_letter_code
_entity_poly.pdbx_strand_id
1 'polypeptide(L)'
;MGSTVGCQTNRLYTDFEPYCIWHRKEDTDILDVHLDGFKKQQLKVVVNDGRILTISGERPLDNINNKWSRFNKQIKLTDNIKVNDIRSKLAGGILSVVMPRKPEIISMSISPESEFIQTATENAGGWRLKKDKNMAVNVGVVLVFLLLGFGIYMKCLSGKSFDPCAILKSSW
;
A
#
# COMPACT_ATOMS: atom_id res chain seq x y z
N MET A 1 42.49 38.43 3.73
CA MET A 1 41.20 37.83 4.17
C MET A 1 40.46 37.42 2.91
N GLY A 2 40.45 36.12 2.59
CA GLY A 2 39.95 35.60 1.32
C GLY A 2 38.43 35.47 1.33
N SER A 3 37.76 36.07 0.33
CA SER A 3 36.33 35.88 0.10
C SER A 3 36.11 34.58 -0.67
N THR A 4 35.50 33.60 -0.02
CA THR A 4 35.03 32.36 -0.65
C THR A 4 33.92 32.69 -1.63
N VAL A 5 34.23 32.65 -2.94
CA VAL A 5 33.23 32.63 -4.01
C VAL A 5 32.50 31.29 -3.94
N GLY A 6 31.31 31.29 -3.37
CA GLY A 6 30.39 30.17 -3.51
C GLY A 6 30.03 30.03 -4.99
N CYS A 7 30.35 28.88 -5.59
CA CYS A 7 29.93 28.53 -6.94
C CYS A 7 28.40 28.42 -6.96
N GLN A 8 27.71 29.53 -7.28
CA GLN A 8 26.27 29.52 -7.48
C GLN A 8 25.98 28.83 -8.81
N THR A 9 25.76 27.51 -8.78
CA THR A 9 25.20 26.80 -9.92
C THR A 9 23.75 27.25 -10.10
N ASN A 10 23.46 28.06 -11.13
CA ASN A 10 22.12 28.56 -11.42
C ASN A 10 21.21 27.39 -11.87
N ARG A 11 20.54 26.73 -10.92
CA ARG A 11 19.61 25.62 -11.20
C ARG A 11 18.27 26.18 -11.64
N LEU A 12 17.76 25.69 -12.78
CA LEU A 12 16.45 26.05 -13.29
C LEU A 12 15.43 25.01 -12.80
N TYR A 13 14.61 25.42 -11.83
CA TYR A 13 13.59 24.55 -11.24
C TYR A 13 12.27 24.61 -12.02
N THR A 14 11.68 23.44 -12.24
CA THR A 14 10.32 23.25 -12.75
C THR A 14 9.51 22.58 -11.65
N ASP A 15 8.50 23.29 -11.17
CA ASP A 15 7.64 22.83 -10.09
C ASP A 15 6.44 22.10 -10.69
N PHE A 16 6.04 21.01 -10.07
CA PHE A 16 4.80 20.32 -10.44
C PHE A 16 4.05 19.86 -9.19
N GLU A 17 2.74 19.68 -9.34
CA GLU A 17 1.89 19.13 -8.30
C GLU A 17 1.65 17.64 -8.60
N PRO A 18 2.06 16.71 -7.71
CA PRO A 18 1.89 15.29 -7.95
C PRO A 18 0.42 14.86 -7.82
N TYR A 19 0.01 13.92 -8.67
CA TYR A 19 -1.32 13.32 -8.57
C TYR A 19 -1.42 12.43 -7.33
N CYS A 20 -2.53 12.56 -6.59
CA CYS A 20 -2.72 11.91 -5.29
C CYS A 20 -4.07 11.19 -5.24
N ILE A 21 -4.07 9.97 -4.67
CA ILE A 21 -5.28 9.17 -4.46
C ILE A 21 -5.37 8.80 -2.98
N TRP A 22 -6.56 8.99 -2.39
CA TRP A 22 -6.85 8.59 -1.02
C TRP A 22 -7.67 7.30 -0.99
N HIS A 23 -7.21 6.33 -0.21
CA HIS A 23 -7.93 5.13 0.13
C HIS A 23 -8.21 5.14 1.63
N ARG A 24 -9.44 5.50 2.02
CA ARG A 24 -9.87 5.49 3.42
C ARG A 24 -10.43 4.12 3.77
N LYS A 25 -9.89 3.51 4.82
CA LYS A 25 -10.42 2.29 5.43
C LYS A 25 -10.75 2.59 6.90
N GLU A 26 -11.45 1.67 7.54
CA GLU A 26 -11.88 1.79 8.94
C GLU A 26 -10.69 2.10 9.88
N ASP A 27 -9.65 1.27 9.83
CA ASP A 27 -8.50 1.38 10.73
C ASP A 27 -7.28 2.09 10.13
N THR A 28 -7.31 2.46 8.85
CA THR A 28 -6.12 2.94 8.14
C THR A 28 -6.48 3.77 6.92
N ASP A 29 -5.81 4.91 6.77
CA ASP A 29 -5.79 5.65 5.51
C ASP A 29 -4.53 5.34 4.72
N ILE A 30 -4.67 5.24 3.40
CA ILE A 30 -3.54 5.13 2.49
C ILE A 30 -3.61 6.30 1.52
N LEU A 31 -2.49 7.02 1.38
CA LEU A 31 -2.30 8.06 0.39
C LEU A 31 -1.28 7.57 -0.64
N ASP A 32 -1.73 7.40 -1.88
CA ASP A 32 -0.86 7.09 -3.00
C ASP A 32 -0.51 8.38 -3.74
N VAL A 33 0.79 8.62 -3.94
CA VAL A 33 1.33 9.80 -4.63
C VAL A 33 2.12 9.35 -5.85
N HIS A 34 1.71 9.80 -7.03
CA HIS A 34 2.36 9.47 -8.29
C HIS A 34 3.59 10.36 -8.51
N LEU A 35 4.77 9.73 -8.49
CA LEU A 35 6.09 10.35 -8.51
C LEU A 35 6.98 9.68 -9.56
N ASP A 36 6.47 9.55 -10.78
CA ASP A 36 7.19 8.89 -11.88
C ASP A 36 8.56 9.54 -12.14
N GLY A 37 9.58 8.68 -12.28
CA GLY A 37 10.96 9.11 -12.50
C GLY A 37 11.72 9.56 -11.25
N PHE A 38 11.10 9.57 -10.07
CA PHE A 38 11.80 9.80 -8.80
C PHE A 38 12.37 8.50 -8.22
N LYS A 39 13.60 8.57 -7.70
CA LYS A 39 14.21 7.50 -6.91
C LYS A 39 13.97 7.74 -5.43
N LYS A 40 14.01 6.68 -4.61
CA LYS A 40 13.81 6.78 -3.16
C LYS A 40 14.74 7.81 -2.49
N GLN A 41 15.99 7.90 -2.93
CA GLN A 41 16.99 8.83 -2.37
C GLN A 41 16.70 10.30 -2.70
N GLN A 42 15.86 10.56 -3.69
CA GLN A 42 15.46 11.91 -4.12
C GLN A 42 14.19 12.39 -3.42
N LEU A 43 13.61 11.56 -2.55
CA LEU A 43 12.37 11.83 -1.85
C LEU A 43 12.61 12.03 -0.36
N LYS A 44 11.83 12.93 0.22
CA LYS A 44 11.79 13.18 1.65
C LYS A 44 10.33 13.15 2.11
N VAL A 45 10.07 12.32 3.13
CA VAL A 45 8.78 12.21 3.80
C VAL A 45 9.01 12.54 5.26
N VAL A 46 8.37 13.59 5.75
CA VAL A 46 8.51 14.06 7.14
C VAL A 46 7.13 14.40 7.69
N VAL A 47 6.93 14.13 8.97
CA VAL A 47 5.79 14.65 9.72
C VAL A 47 6.32 15.60 10.79
N ASN A 48 5.83 16.84 10.77
CA ASN A 48 6.21 17.86 11.75
C ASN A 48 5.27 17.85 12.96
N ASP A 49 5.67 18.51 14.05
CA ASP A 49 4.89 18.60 15.31
C ASP A 49 3.49 19.18 15.12
N GLY A 50 3.30 20.06 14.13
CA GLY A 50 1.99 20.56 13.71
C GLY A 50 1.08 19.54 13.02
N ARG A 51 1.45 18.25 13.04
CA ARG A 51 0.79 17.14 12.34
C ARG A 51 0.64 17.38 10.84
N ILE A 52 1.69 17.93 10.23
CA ILE A 52 1.75 18.17 8.78
C ILE A 52 2.67 17.12 8.16
N LEU A 53 2.09 16.22 7.36
CA LEU A 53 2.82 15.31 6.48
C LEU A 53 3.32 16.11 5.28
N THR A 54 4.64 16.18 5.14
CA THR A 54 5.33 16.84 4.02
C THR A 54 6.03 15.78 3.19
N ILE A 55 5.68 15.73 1.90
CA ILE A 55 6.29 14.86 0.89
C ILE A 55 6.94 15.78 -0.13
N SER A 56 8.26 15.73 -0.25
CA SER A 56 8.99 16.55 -1.21
C SER A 56 10.03 15.73 -1.97
N GLY A 57 10.46 16.25 -3.10
CA GLY A 57 11.55 15.66 -3.86
C GLY A 57 12.08 16.57 -4.94
N GLU A 58 13.34 16.34 -5.31
CA GLU A 58 14.02 17.05 -6.39
C GLU A 58 14.81 16.06 -7.25
N ARG A 59 14.74 16.19 -8.57
CA ARG A 59 15.53 15.38 -9.51
C ARG A 59 16.03 16.21 -10.69
N PRO A 60 17.21 15.90 -11.25
CA PRO A 60 17.62 16.49 -12.51
C PRO A 60 16.71 15.99 -13.65
N LEU A 61 16.35 16.90 -14.57
CA LEU A 61 15.67 16.60 -15.83
C LEU A 61 16.67 16.53 -16.99
N ASP A 62 17.61 17.47 -17.00
CA ASP A 62 18.64 17.59 -18.03
C ASP A 62 19.93 18.09 -17.39
N ASN A 63 21.00 17.31 -17.55
CA ASN A 63 22.32 17.60 -17.00
C ASN A 63 23.03 18.74 -17.73
N ILE A 64 22.70 18.98 -19.01
CA ILE A 64 23.36 20.01 -19.84
C ILE A 64 22.80 21.39 -19.51
N ASN A 65 21.47 21.50 -19.42
CA ASN A 65 20.78 22.76 -19.18
C ASN A 65 20.55 23.07 -17.68
N ASN A 66 21.13 22.28 -16.78
CA ASN A 66 20.94 22.38 -15.32
C ASN A 66 19.45 22.52 -14.91
N LYS A 67 18.57 21.77 -15.60
CA LYS A 67 17.13 21.77 -15.35
C LYS A 67 16.78 20.73 -14.32
N TRP A 68 15.98 21.12 -13.33
CA TRP A 68 15.56 20.28 -12.21
C TRP A 68 14.05 20.27 -12.12
N SER A 69 13.47 19.12 -11.78
CA SER A 69 12.06 18.99 -11.41
C SER A 69 11.97 18.88 -9.90
N ARG A 70 11.07 19.64 -9.28
CA ARG A 70 10.79 19.53 -7.85
C ARG A 70 9.29 19.54 -7.57
N PHE A 71 8.93 18.99 -6.42
CA PHE A 71 7.58 19.11 -5.87
C PHE A 71 7.64 19.20 -4.35
N ASN A 72 6.59 19.77 -3.76
CA ASN A 72 6.41 19.84 -2.31
C ASN A 72 4.92 19.75 -1.99
N LYS A 73 4.50 18.59 -1.48
CA LYS A 73 3.13 18.31 -1.07
C LYS A 73 3.02 18.33 0.45
N GLN A 74 2.14 19.17 0.97
CA GLN A 74 1.83 19.21 2.40
C GLN A 74 0.39 18.81 2.66
N ILE A 75 0.18 17.98 3.67
CA ILE A 75 -1.10 17.42 4.05
C ILE A 75 -1.24 17.52 5.56
N LYS A 76 -2.28 18.18 6.03
CA LYS A 76 -2.62 18.24 7.45
C LYS A 76 -3.28 16.92 7.86
N LEU A 77 -2.71 16.27 8.87
CA LEU A 77 -3.24 15.05 9.45
C LEU A 77 -4.25 15.38 10.55
N THR A 78 -5.28 14.56 10.64
CA THR A 78 -6.32 14.65 11.66
C THR A 78 -5.87 14.00 12.98
N ASP A 79 -6.57 14.31 14.07
CA ASP A 79 -6.13 13.88 15.41
C ASP A 79 -6.23 12.37 15.66
N ASN A 80 -7.09 11.71 14.89
CA ASN A 80 -7.31 10.28 14.89
C ASN A 80 -6.17 9.49 14.22
N ILE A 81 -5.21 10.12 13.54
CA ILE A 81 -4.05 9.42 12.96
C ILE A 81 -2.97 9.16 14.01
N LYS A 82 -2.42 7.95 14.04
CA LYS A 82 -1.25 7.57 14.83
C LYS A 82 0.02 7.97 14.10
N VAL A 83 0.47 9.22 14.32
CA VAL A 83 1.61 9.81 13.60
C VAL A 83 2.89 8.97 13.69
N ASN A 84 3.18 8.38 14.86
CA ASN A 84 4.38 7.58 15.08
C ASN A 84 4.37 6.25 14.29
N ASP A 85 3.20 5.80 13.84
CA ASP A 85 3.03 4.52 13.12
C ASP A 85 2.90 4.73 11.61
N ILE A 86 3.09 5.96 11.12
CA ILE A 86 3.05 6.28 9.70
C ILE A 86 4.23 5.61 9.00
N ARG A 87 3.93 4.91 7.90
CA ARG A 87 4.92 4.19 7.09
C ARG A 87 4.78 4.57 5.64
N SER A 88 5.87 4.52 4.88
CA SER A 88 5.84 4.80 3.45
C SER A 88 6.66 3.80 2.64
N LYS A 89 6.22 3.55 1.40
CA LYS A 89 6.91 2.68 0.44
C LYS A 89 6.79 3.26 -0.96
N LEU A 90 7.91 3.32 -1.67
CA LEU A 90 7.96 3.68 -3.10
C LEU A 90 8.06 2.40 -3.93
N ALA A 91 7.13 2.19 -4.86
CA ALA A 91 7.16 1.08 -5.81
C ALA A 91 6.50 1.49 -7.13
N GLY A 92 7.12 1.16 -8.26
CA GLY A 92 6.54 1.43 -9.59
C GLY A 92 6.17 2.89 -9.84
N GLY A 93 6.95 3.85 -9.32
CA GLY A 93 6.65 5.28 -9.46
C GLY A 93 5.62 5.82 -8.46
N ILE A 94 5.02 4.98 -7.62
CA ILE A 94 3.99 5.37 -6.66
C ILE A 94 4.55 5.30 -5.23
N LEU A 95 4.44 6.41 -4.50
CA LEU A 95 4.72 6.46 -3.07
C LEU A 95 3.42 6.25 -2.30
N SER A 96 3.28 5.09 -1.67
CA SER A 96 2.18 4.78 -0.77
C SER A 96 2.55 5.17 0.66
N VAL A 97 1.77 6.06 1.26
CA VAL A 97 1.88 6.48 2.66
C VAL A 97 0.72 5.89 3.43
N VAL A 98 1.02 4.98 4.35
CA VAL A 98 0.07 4.28 5.20
C VAL A 98 -0.01 5.00 6.54
N MET A 99 -1.22 5.43 6.91
CA MET A 99 -1.53 6.22 8.10
C MET A 99 -2.55 5.47 8.96
N PRO A 100 -2.10 4.74 10.00
CA PRO A 100 -2.99 4.03 10.90
C PRO A 100 -3.89 4.99 11.68
N ARG A 101 -5.17 4.64 11.84
CA ARG A 101 -6.14 5.37 12.66
C ARG A 101 -6.14 4.81 14.09
N LYS A 102 -6.52 5.66 15.03
CA LYS A 102 -6.89 5.29 16.39
C LYS A 102 -8.27 4.63 16.34
N PRO A 103 -8.52 3.59 17.15
CA PRO A 103 -9.85 3.01 17.24
C PRO A 103 -10.83 4.12 17.67
N GLU A 104 -11.87 4.32 16.88
CA GLU A 104 -12.95 5.24 17.23
C GLU A 104 -13.70 4.59 18.39
N ILE A 105 -13.52 5.10 19.60
CA ILE A 105 -14.43 4.78 20.70
C ILE A 105 -15.72 5.48 20.34
N ILE A 106 -16.69 4.72 19.84
CA ILE A 106 -18.06 5.21 19.65
C ILE A 106 -18.57 5.56 21.05
N SER A 107 -18.36 6.79 21.49
CA SER A 107 -19.15 7.36 22.57
C SER A 107 -20.54 7.54 21.99
N MET A 108 -21.36 6.51 22.15
CA MET A 108 -22.79 6.61 21.96
C MET A 108 -23.29 7.71 22.90
N SER A 109 -23.36 8.95 22.39
CA SER A 109 -24.19 9.99 22.99
C SER A 109 -25.64 9.59 22.75
N ILE A 110 -26.12 8.64 23.55
CA ILE A 110 -27.55 8.36 23.69
C ILE A 110 -28.12 9.59 24.39
N SER A 111 -28.72 10.47 23.60
CA SER A 111 -29.72 11.41 24.11
C SER A 111 -30.92 10.57 24.57
N PRO A 112 -31.33 10.64 25.85
CA PRO A 112 -32.43 9.83 26.34
C PRO A 112 -33.74 10.52 25.97
N GLU A 113 -34.45 9.98 24.97
CA GLU A 113 -35.93 9.84 24.98
C GLU A 113 -36.43 9.25 23.66
N SER A 114 -36.70 7.94 23.68
CA SER A 114 -38.04 7.42 23.39
C SER A 114 -38.05 5.93 23.71
N GLU A 115 -38.87 5.58 24.69
CA GLU A 115 -39.13 4.21 25.08
C GLU A 115 -39.76 3.43 23.91
N PHE A 116 -39.18 2.28 23.58
CA PHE A 116 -40.02 1.10 23.39
C PHE A 116 -39.26 -0.14 23.89
N ILE A 117 -39.86 -0.76 24.90
CA ILE A 117 -39.33 -1.88 25.67
C ILE A 117 -39.45 -3.16 24.85
N GLN A 118 -38.44 -4.04 24.97
CA GLN A 118 -38.52 -5.47 25.35
C GLN A 118 -37.42 -6.28 24.66
N THR A 119 -36.66 -7.17 25.28
CA THR A 119 -36.41 -7.57 26.69
C THR A 119 -35.23 -8.53 26.61
N ALA A 120 -34.45 -8.62 27.69
CA ALA A 120 -33.30 -9.49 27.80
C ALA A 120 -33.63 -10.99 27.60
N THR A 121 -32.70 -11.74 27.01
CA THR A 121 -32.39 -13.08 27.54
C THR A 121 -30.95 -13.43 27.21
N GLU A 122 -30.15 -13.60 28.27
CA GLU A 122 -28.89 -14.33 28.26
C GLU A 122 -29.06 -15.62 27.48
N ASN A 123 -28.11 -15.97 26.61
CA ASN A 123 -27.85 -17.38 26.32
C ASN A 123 -26.38 -17.56 25.95
N ALA A 124 -25.62 -18.05 26.93
CA ALA A 124 -24.42 -18.81 26.71
C ALA A 124 -24.75 -20.02 25.82
N GLY A 125 -24.56 -19.84 24.51
CA GLY A 125 -24.70 -20.90 23.52
C GLY A 125 -23.33 -21.40 23.11
N GLY A 126 -22.87 -22.49 23.74
CA GLY A 126 -21.74 -23.25 23.23
C GLY A 126 -21.96 -23.58 21.75
N TRP A 127 -20.88 -23.50 20.96
CA TRP A 127 -20.88 -23.82 19.53
C TRP A 127 -21.24 -25.30 19.33
N ARG A 128 -22.54 -25.57 19.25
CA ARG A 128 -23.08 -26.90 18.96
C ARG A 128 -23.02 -27.10 17.46
N LEU A 129 -21.86 -27.59 16.99
CA LEU A 129 -21.63 -28.00 15.60
C LEU A 129 -22.71 -29.00 15.17
N LYS A 130 -23.65 -28.50 14.36
CA LYS A 130 -24.64 -29.32 13.68
C LYS A 130 -23.92 -30.02 12.54
N LYS A 131 -23.67 -31.32 12.71
CA LYS A 131 -23.11 -32.18 11.66
C LYS A 131 -24.20 -32.43 10.61
N ASP A 132 -24.28 -31.51 9.66
CA ASP A 132 -25.07 -31.68 8.46
C ASP A 132 -24.39 -32.75 7.58
N LYS A 133 -25.07 -33.89 7.36
CA LYS A 133 -24.49 -35.12 6.77
C LYS A 133 -24.06 -34.96 5.29
N ASN A 134 -24.47 -33.86 4.67
CA ASN A 134 -24.14 -33.38 3.34
C ASN A 134 -22.74 -32.73 3.25
N MET A 135 -22.10 -32.38 4.39
CA MET A 135 -20.73 -31.86 4.41
C MET A 135 -19.68 -32.93 4.03
N ALA A 136 -19.93 -34.21 4.35
CA ALA A 136 -19.01 -35.31 4.04
C ALA A 136 -18.85 -35.54 2.53
N VAL A 137 -19.91 -35.30 1.75
CA VAL A 137 -19.90 -35.48 0.29
C VAL A 137 -19.11 -34.36 -0.39
N ASN A 138 -19.31 -33.10 0.04
CA ASN A 138 -18.68 -31.96 -0.63
C ASN A 138 -17.16 -31.87 -0.32
N VAL A 139 -16.75 -32.20 0.92
CA VAL A 139 -15.32 -32.27 1.28
C VAL A 139 -14.61 -33.41 0.53
N GLY A 140 -15.29 -34.55 0.36
CA GLY A 140 -14.75 -35.68 -0.40
C GLY A 140 -14.50 -35.33 -1.88
N VAL A 141 -15.44 -34.63 -2.52
CA VAL A 141 -15.32 -34.23 -3.93
C VAL A 141 -14.17 -33.24 -4.12
N VAL A 142 -14.04 -32.22 -3.26
CA VAL A 142 -12.93 -31.25 -3.33
C VAL A 142 -11.57 -31.93 -3.13
N LEU A 143 -11.46 -32.90 -2.22
CA LEU A 143 -10.21 -33.62 -2.00
C LEU A 143 -9.81 -34.48 -3.21
N VAL A 144 -10.78 -35.13 -3.86
CA VAL A 144 -10.53 -35.92 -5.08
C VAL A 144 -10.08 -35.00 -6.23
N PHE A 145 -10.71 -33.84 -6.41
CA PHE A 145 -10.28 -32.86 -7.41
C PHE A 145 -8.88 -32.29 -7.12
N LEU A 146 -8.55 -32.03 -5.85
CA LEU A 146 -7.21 -31.59 -5.47
C LEU A 146 -6.17 -32.68 -5.70
N LEU A 147 -6.44 -33.95 -5.39
CA LEU A 147 -5.47 -35.03 -5.62
C LEU A 147 -5.26 -35.33 -7.12
N LEU A 148 -6.33 -35.34 -7.91
CA LEU A 148 -6.24 -35.54 -9.37
C LEU A 148 -5.61 -34.33 -10.06
N GLY A 149 -6.01 -33.11 -9.68
CA GLY A 149 -5.46 -31.87 -10.22
C GLY A 149 -4.01 -31.63 -9.80
N PHE A 150 -3.65 -31.94 -8.55
CA PHE A 150 -2.27 -31.84 -8.05
C PHE A 150 -1.35 -32.88 -8.70
N GLY A 151 -1.86 -34.08 -9.03
CA GLY A 151 -1.11 -35.08 -9.79
C GLY A 151 -0.72 -34.59 -11.19
N ILE A 152 -1.63 -33.92 -11.90
CA ILE A 152 -1.34 -33.27 -13.20
C ILE A 152 -0.37 -32.10 -13.00
N TYR A 153 -0.59 -31.28 -11.97
CA TYR A 153 0.22 -30.11 -11.66
C TYR A 153 1.68 -30.47 -11.33
N MET A 154 1.91 -31.51 -10.52
CA MET A 154 3.25 -31.98 -10.17
C MET A 154 3.97 -32.67 -11.34
N LYS A 155 3.22 -33.29 -12.26
CA LYS A 155 3.79 -33.87 -13.49
C LYS A 155 4.14 -32.80 -14.54
N CYS A 156 3.50 -31.63 -14.50
CA CYS A 156 3.94 -30.43 -15.23
C CYS A 156 5.20 -29.79 -14.63
N LEU A 157 5.34 -29.75 -13.30
CA LEU A 157 6.51 -29.16 -12.63
C LEU A 157 7.81 -29.95 -12.82
N SER A 158 7.73 -31.21 -13.26
CA SER A 158 8.91 -32.06 -13.51
C SER A 158 9.27 -32.20 -15.00
N GLY A 159 8.60 -31.45 -15.88
CA GLY A 159 8.71 -31.56 -17.33
C GLY A 159 9.63 -30.53 -17.98
N LYS A 160 10.94 -30.84 -17.99
CA LYS A 160 11.97 -30.44 -18.99
C LYS A 160 12.28 -28.93 -19.16
N SER A 161 13.52 -28.58 -18.80
CA SER A 161 14.25 -27.42 -19.37
C SER A 161 14.17 -27.49 -20.89
N PHE A 162 13.50 -26.52 -21.50
CA PHE A 162 13.48 -26.34 -22.94
C PHE A 162 14.64 -25.42 -23.28
N ASP A 163 15.82 -26.01 -23.50
CA ASP A 163 17.02 -25.30 -23.92
C ASP A 163 16.83 -24.79 -25.36
N PRO A 164 16.73 -23.47 -25.63
CA PRO A 164 16.42 -22.96 -26.97
C PRO A 164 17.63 -22.93 -27.93
N CYS A 165 18.76 -23.56 -27.59
CA CYS A 165 20.03 -23.37 -28.30
C CYS A 165 20.50 -24.56 -29.17
N ALA A 166 19.71 -25.63 -29.28
CA ALA A 166 20.13 -26.84 -30.01
C ALA A 166 19.60 -26.96 -31.46
N ILE A 167 18.85 -25.97 -31.98
CA ILE A 167 18.29 -26.00 -33.34
C ILE A 167 18.85 -24.84 -34.16
N LEU A 168 20.18 -24.80 -34.37
CA LEU A 168 20.81 -23.97 -35.41
C LEU A 168 22.24 -24.48 -35.71
N LYS A 169 22.40 -25.79 -35.89
CA LYS A 169 23.59 -26.40 -36.51
C LYS A 169 23.19 -27.65 -37.28
N SER A 170 22.52 -27.48 -38.42
CA SER A 170 22.60 -28.43 -39.53
C SER A 170 21.96 -27.85 -40.78
N SER A 171 22.80 -27.70 -41.81
CA SER A 171 22.49 -27.51 -43.23
C SER A 171 22.54 -26.07 -43.76
N TRP A 172 23.54 -25.88 -44.62
CA TRP A 172 23.93 -24.73 -45.47
C TRP A 172 24.91 -23.73 -44.87
#